data_AF-A0A2N8MGL6-F1
#
_entry.id   AF-A0A2N8MGL6-F1
#
_cell.length_a   1.000
_cell.length_b   1.000
_cell.length_c   1.000
_cell.angle_alpha   90.00
_cell.angle_beta   90.00
_cell.angle_gamma   90.00
#
_symmetry.space_group_name_H-M   'P 1'
#
loop_
_entity.id
_entity.type
_entity.pdbx_description
1 polymer ?
#
loop_
_entity_poly.entity_id
_entity_poly.type
_entity_poly.pdbx_seq_one_letter_code
_entity_poly.pdbx_strand_id
1 'polypeptide(L)'
;MRRRHPFASKTDALWLGRTGALTSWGIRQMIARWADDAGVPHVHPHRFRHTFSHRWLLNGGQETDLMRLAGWSSRQMVAKYGKSAGGERAREAHRRANLTDRL
;
A
#
# COMPACT_ATOMS: atom_id res chain seq x y z
N MET A 1 6.51 19.18 13.77
CA MET A 1 6.73 19.72 12.41
C MET A 1 8.22 19.65 12.06
N ARG A 2 8.62 19.13 10.88
CA ARG A 2 10.03 18.92 10.48
C ARG A 2 10.91 20.14 10.70
N ARG A 3 10.43 21.35 10.34
CA ARG A 3 11.17 22.61 10.45
C ARG A 3 11.76 22.90 11.85
N ARG A 4 11.12 22.40 12.92
CA ARG A 4 11.57 22.60 14.30
C ARG A 4 12.44 21.45 14.83
N HIS A 5 12.71 20.43 14.02
CA HIS A 5 13.45 19.25 14.45
C HIS A 5 14.98 19.53 14.49
N PRO A 6 15.72 19.09 15.53
CA PRO A 6 17.16 19.38 15.66
C PRO A 6 18.04 18.94 14.48
N PHE A 7 17.57 17.94 13.71
CA PHE A 7 18.26 17.42 12.53
C PHE A 7 17.75 17.98 11.19
N ALA A 8 16.81 18.93 11.21
CA ALA A 8 16.17 19.42 9.98
C ALA A 8 17.12 20.14 9.02
N SER A 9 18.15 20.80 9.56
CA SER A 9 19.22 21.46 8.78
C SER A 9 20.36 20.52 8.40
N LYS A 10 20.39 19.29 8.94
CA LYS A 10 21.50 18.34 8.75
C LYS A 10 21.25 17.33 7.63
N THR A 11 20.02 17.25 7.12
CA THR A 11 19.63 16.29 6.07
C THR A 11 18.32 16.72 5.41
N ASP A 12 18.17 16.44 4.12
CA ASP A 12 16.92 16.64 3.37
C ASP A 12 15.88 15.54 3.58
N ALA A 13 16.20 14.51 4.38
CA ALA A 13 15.25 13.45 4.70
C ALA A 13 13.94 14.03 5.28
N LEU A 14 12.81 13.56 4.74
CA LEU A 14 11.48 13.96 5.20
C LEU A 14 11.22 13.48 6.62
N TRP A 15 11.57 12.22 6.90
CA TRP A 15 11.35 11.56 8.18
C TRP A 15 12.60 11.66 9.04
N LEU A 16 12.45 12.27 10.22
CA LEU A 16 13.54 12.46 11.18
C LEU A 16 13.20 11.71 12.47
N GLY A 17 14.14 10.89 12.92
CA GLY A 17 14.12 10.20 14.22
C GLY A 17 15.03 10.91 15.23
N ARG A 18 15.16 10.29 16.41
CA ARG A 18 15.90 10.84 17.56
C ARG A 18 17.36 11.19 17.26
N THR A 19 17.99 10.48 16.32
CA THR A 19 19.42 10.58 16.01
C THR A 19 19.72 10.97 14.56
N GLY A 20 18.73 11.47 13.80
CA GLY A 20 18.92 11.86 12.41
C GLY A 20 17.81 11.36 11.48
N ALA A 21 18.15 11.08 10.22
CA ALA A 21 17.21 10.52 9.25
C ALA A 21 16.65 9.17 9.73
N LEU A 22 15.34 8.97 9.58
CA LEU A 22 14.69 7.73 9.99
C LEU A 22 15.05 6.60 9.01
N THR A 23 15.49 5.46 9.55
CA THR A 23 15.83 4.29 8.74
C THR A 23 14.60 3.46 8.41
N SER A 24 14.70 2.57 7.42
CA SER A 24 13.67 1.57 7.11
C SER A 24 13.34 0.69 8.33
N TRP A 25 14.33 0.40 9.18
CA TRP A 25 14.15 -0.29 10.45
C TRP A 25 13.37 0.55 11.47
N GLY A 26 13.68 1.84 11.59
CA GLY A 26 12.93 2.76 12.43
C GLY A 26 11.45 2.85 12.01
N ILE A 27 11.17 2.94 10.71
CA ILE A 27 9.80 2.95 10.18
C ILE A 27 9.06 1.66 10.54
N ARG A 28 9.70 0.50 10.37
CA ARG A 28 9.10 -0.80 10.73
C ARG A 28 8.73 -0.87 12.21
N GLN A 29 9.62 -0.40 13.10
CA GLN A 29 9.36 -0.36 14.55
C GLN A 29 8.24 0.62 14.93
N MET A 30 8.14 1.76 14.22
CA MET A 30 7.03 2.69 14.43
C MET A 30 5.70 2.05 14.05
N ILE A 31 5.64 1.41 12.88
CA ILE A 31 4.44 0.71 12.42
C ILE A 31 4.05 -0.41 13.39
N ALA A 32 5.00 -1.20 13.89
CA ALA A 32 4.73 -2.28 14.83
C ALA A 32 4.11 -1.76 16.13
N ARG A 33 4.63 -0.64 16.68
CA ARG A 33 4.07 -0.01 17.88
C ARG A 33 2.67 0.53 17.64
N TRP A 34 2.44 1.24 16.54
CA TRP A 34 1.09 1.71 16.20
C TRP A 34 0.07 0.59 16.00
N ALA A 35 0.53 -0.56 15.49
CA ALA A 35 -0.31 -1.72 15.34
C ALA A 35 -0.69 -2.34 16.69
N ASP A 36 0.25 -2.39 17.62
CA ASP A 36 0.02 -2.82 19.01
C ASP A 36 -0.95 -1.88 19.73
N ASP A 37 -0.71 -0.57 19.66
CA ASP A 37 -1.59 0.46 20.23
C ASP A 37 -3.03 0.37 19.66
N ALA A 38 -3.17 0.01 18.38
CA ALA A 38 -4.45 -0.16 17.71
C ALA A 38 -5.07 -1.55 17.91
N GLY A 39 -4.41 -2.48 18.59
CA GLY A 39 -4.86 -3.87 18.75
C GLY A 39 -4.94 -4.65 17.44
N VAL A 40 -4.17 -4.27 16.41
CA VAL A 40 -4.19 -4.90 15.08
C VAL A 40 -2.95 -5.79 14.92
N PRO A 41 -3.10 -7.13 14.89
CA PRO A 41 -1.95 -8.02 14.81
C PRO A 41 -1.35 -8.08 13.39
N HIS A 42 -0.08 -8.49 13.32
CA HIS A 42 0.64 -8.80 12.08
C HIS A 42 0.70 -7.66 11.05
N VAL A 43 0.86 -6.42 11.51
CA VAL A 43 1.04 -5.26 10.62
C VAL A 43 2.52 -5.06 10.30
N HIS A 44 2.84 -4.98 9.01
CA HIS A 44 4.17 -4.66 8.51
C HIS A 44 4.04 -3.86 7.20
N PRO A 45 5.09 -3.11 6.78
CA PRO A 45 5.01 -2.22 5.61
C PRO A 45 4.45 -2.87 4.33
N HIS A 46 4.80 -4.13 4.07
CA HIS A 46 4.31 -4.83 2.87
C HIS A 46 2.80 -5.11 2.90
N ARG A 47 2.19 -5.26 4.08
CA ARG A 47 0.73 -5.45 4.19
C ARG A 47 -0.02 -4.24 3.64
N PHE A 48 0.46 -3.02 3.91
CA PHE A 48 -0.12 -1.81 3.32
C PHE A 48 -0.05 -1.80 1.80
N ARG A 49 1.05 -2.31 1.19
CA ARG A 49 1.13 -2.45 -0.26
C ARG A 49 0.11 -3.45 -0.80
N HIS A 50 -0.10 -4.59 -0.12
CA HIS A 50 -1.17 -5.52 -0.48
C HIS A 50 -2.55 -4.86 -0.40
N THR A 51 -2.84 -4.16 0.70
CA THR A 51 -4.13 -3.46 0.89
C THR A 51 -4.34 -2.38 -0.17
N PHE A 52 -3.31 -1.59 -0.49
CA PHE A 52 -3.36 -0.57 -1.55
C PHE A 52 -3.71 -1.20 -2.90
N SER A 53 -2.97 -2.23 -3.32
CA SER A 53 -3.20 -2.90 -4.60
C SER A 53 -4.57 -3.58 -4.67
N HIS A 54 -4.98 -4.24 -3.59
CA HIS A 54 -6.30 -4.84 -3.48
C HIS A 54 -7.40 -3.78 -3.63
N ARG A 55 -7.34 -2.69 -2.87
CA ARG A 55 -8.34 -1.60 -2.93
C ARG A 55 -8.34 -0.89 -4.28
N TRP A 56 -7.18 -0.66 -4.88
CA TRP A 56 -7.08 -0.05 -6.22
C TRP A 56 -7.86 -0.87 -7.25
N LEU A 57 -7.58 -2.18 -7.31
CA LEU A 57 -8.20 -3.07 -8.29
C LEU A 57 -9.68 -3.34 -7.99
N LEU A 58 -10.08 -3.40 -6.71
CA LEU A 58 -11.48 -3.54 -6.31
C LEU A 58 -12.33 -2.34 -6.75
N ASN A 59 -11.76 -1.13 -6.63
CA ASN A 59 -12.42 0.11 -7.07
C ASN A 59 -12.34 0.34 -8.60
N GLY A 60 -12.01 -0.70 -9.39
CA GLY A 60 -11.98 -0.62 -10.85
C GLY A 60 -10.74 0.06 -11.44
N GLY A 61 -9.71 0.31 -10.63
CA GLY A 61 -8.45 0.85 -11.10
C GLY A 61 -7.73 -0.13 -12.04
N GLN A 62 -7.07 0.40 -13.07
CA GLN A 62 -6.40 -0.42 -14.09
C GLN A 62 -5.05 -0.95 -13.62
N GLU A 63 -4.68 -2.14 -14.09
CA GLU A 63 -3.41 -2.79 -13.73
C GLU A 63 -2.18 -2.00 -14.19
N THR A 64 -2.24 -1.40 -15.38
CA THR A 64 -1.13 -0.59 -15.93
C THR A 64 -0.87 0.65 -15.09
N ASP A 65 -1.93 1.29 -14.57
CA ASP A 65 -1.79 2.46 -13.71
C ASP A 65 -1.31 2.06 -12.31
N LEU A 66 -1.77 0.91 -11.80
CA LEU A 66 -1.23 0.34 -10.58
C LEU A 66 0.28 0.12 -10.68
N MET A 67 0.76 -0.40 -11.81
CA MET A 67 2.20 -0.57 -12.06
C MET A 67 2.95 0.75 -12.01
N ARG A 68 2.42 1.81 -12.62
CA ARG A 68 3.03 3.15 -12.58
C ARG A 68 3.05 3.73 -11.17
N LEU A 69 1.93 3.65 -10.45
CA LEU A 69 1.79 4.16 -9.08
C LEU A 69 2.67 3.40 -8.08
N ALA A 70 2.80 2.08 -8.25
CA ALA A 70 3.57 1.23 -7.35
C ALA A 70 5.05 1.10 -7.75
N GLY A 71 5.44 1.64 -8.91
CA GLY A 71 6.81 1.57 -9.44
C GLY A 71 7.22 0.16 -9.87
N TRP A 72 6.30 -0.61 -10.47
CA TRP A 72 6.57 -1.98 -10.91
C TRP A 72 6.81 -2.04 -12.42
N SER A 73 7.89 -2.72 -12.81
CA SER A 73 8.20 -2.99 -14.21
C SER A 73 7.53 -4.26 -14.75
N SER A 74 7.05 -5.16 -13.88
CA SER A 74 6.51 -6.47 -14.28
C SER A 74 5.06 -6.67 -13.79
N ARG A 75 4.23 -7.24 -14.66
CA ARG A 75 2.86 -7.68 -14.34
C ARG A 75 2.83 -8.80 -13.29
N GLN A 76 3.93 -9.55 -13.11
CA GLN A 76 4.02 -10.54 -12.03
C GLN A 76 3.84 -9.89 -10.65
N MET A 77 4.24 -8.63 -10.48
CA MET A 77 4.03 -7.89 -9.23
C MET A 77 2.56 -7.53 -9.01
N VAL A 78 1.82 -7.23 -10.09
CA VAL A 78 0.37 -7.04 -10.03
C VAL A 78 -0.30 -8.32 -9.57
N ALA A 79 0.08 -9.48 -10.13
CA ALA A 79 -0.44 -10.77 -9.68
C ALA A 79 -0.08 -11.06 -8.20
N LYS A 80 1.17 -10.82 -7.79
CA LYS A 80 1.64 -11.05 -6.41
C LYS A 80 0.89 -10.21 -5.38
N TYR A 81 0.67 -8.93 -5.67
CA TYR A 81 0.04 -7.98 -4.74
C TYR A 81 -1.49 -7.88 -4.90
N GLY A 82 -2.03 -8.25 -6.05
CA GLY A 82 -3.47 -8.31 -6.34
C GLY A 82 -4.13 -9.67 -6.13
N LYS A 83 -3.37 -10.71 -5.74
CA LYS A 83 -3.85 -12.10 -5.60
C LYS A 83 -5.10 -12.23 -4.72
N SER A 84 -5.19 -11.47 -3.64
CA SER A 84 -6.34 -11.51 -2.72
C SER A 84 -7.64 -11.01 -3.34
N ALA A 85 -7.58 -10.22 -4.41
CA ALA A 85 -8.74 -9.59 -5.03
C ALA A 85 -9.32 -10.37 -6.22
N GLY A 86 -8.68 -11.46 -6.68
CA GLY A 86 -9.05 -12.12 -7.93
C GLY A 86 -10.51 -12.58 -7.98
N GLY A 87 -10.95 -13.31 -6.96
CA GLY A 87 -12.30 -13.88 -6.90
C GLY A 87 -13.41 -12.87 -6.62
N GLU A 88 -13.15 -11.87 -5.78
CA GLU A 88 -14.12 -10.80 -5.49
C GLU A 88 -14.32 -9.90 -6.72
N ARG A 89 -13.22 -9.47 -7.36
CA ARG A 89 -13.26 -8.69 -8.60
C ARG A 89 -13.96 -9.41 -9.74
N ALA A 90 -13.71 -10.71 -9.91
CA ALA A 90 -14.36 -11.48 -10.98
C ALA A 90 -15.89 -11.46 -10.81
N ARG A 91 -16.37 -11.64 -9.58
CA ARG A 91 -17.80 -11.55 -9.25
C ARG A 91 -18.36 -10.16 -9.44
N GLU A 92 -17.64 -9.13 -9.02
CA GLU A 92 -18.09 -7.75 -9.15
C GLU A 92 -18.07 -7.26 -10.60
N ALA A 93 -17.04 -7.58 -11.36
CA ALA A 93 -16.97 -7.31 -12.80
C ALA A 93 -18.08 -8.03 -13.55
N HIS A 94 -18.36 -9.30 -13.23
CA HIS A 94 -19.48 -10.05 -13.79
C HIS A 94 -20.82 -9.37 -13.50
N ARG A 95 -21.06 -8.95 -12.25
CA ARG A 95 -22.25 -8.18 -11.85
C ARG A 95 -22.35 -6.83 -12.57
N ARG A 96 -21.23 -6.13 -12.80
CA ARG A 96 -21.27 -4.84 -13.53
C ARG A 96 -21.52 -5.05 -15.03
N ALA A 97 -21.02 -6.15 -15.59
CA ALA A 97 -21.15 -6.43 -17.02
C ALA A 97 -22.59 -6.77 -17.42
N ASN A 98 -23.42 -7.31 -16.50
CA ASN A 98 -24.86 -7.60 -16.68
C ASN A 98 -25.19 -8.17 -18.09
N LEU A 99 -24.35 -9.09 -18.56
CA LEU A 99 -24.40 -9.57 -19.94
C LEU A 99 -25.63 -10.43 -20.23
N THR A 100 -26.26 -10.97 -19.19
CA THR A 100 -27.47 -11.80 -19.26
C THR A 100 -28.77 -10.99 -19.12
N ASP A 101 -28.71 -9.72 -18.72
CA ASP A 101 -29.88 -8.85 -18.48
C ASP A 101 -30.29 -8.03 -19.74
N ARG A 102 -29.63 -8.29 -20.88
CA ARG A 102 -29.82 -7.59 -22.16
C ARG A 102 -30.38 -8.49 -23.27
N LEU A 103 -30.90 -9.66 -22.93
CA LEU A 103 -31.66 -10.55 -23.83
C LEU A 103 -33.14 -10.49 -23.46
#